data_AF-A0A8T4TXA2-F1
#
_entry.id   AF-A0A8T4TXA2-F1
#
_cell.length_a   1.000
_cell.length_b   1.000
_cell.length_c   1.000
_cell.angle_alpha   90.00
_cell.angle_beta   90.00
_cell.angle_gamma   90.00
#
_symmetry.space_group_name_H-M   'P 1'
#
loop_
_entity.id
_entity.type
_entity.pdbx_description
1 polymer ?
#
loop_
_entity_poly.entity_id
_entity_poly.type
_entity_poly.pdbx_seq_one_letter_code
_entity_poly.pdbx_strand_id
1 'polypeptide(L)'
;MFKKKDKDKVENGLHFVIDLKSSEKAVNFPESENKSKIDFRYPLIVPYAYAHITWDEVQNSLIYKVEEPVLDSKEKEILLKLEQGIKEFINMSFISVKQKETLIEFLEKNVQILLNEMNIKLERNSYLKLMYYIYREIPI
;
A
#
# COMPACT_ATOMS: atom_id res chain seq x y z
N MET A 1 -34.36 -12.98 17.93
CA MET A 1 -34.49 -12.39 16.58
C MET A 1 -33.45 -11.26 16.48
N PHE A 2 -32.21 -11.59 16.15
CA PHE A 2 -31.13 -10.60 16.00
C PHE A 2 -30.29 -10.98 14.78
N LYS A 3 -30.77 -10.55 13.60
CA LYS A 3 -30.00 -10.53 12.36
C LYS A 3 -30.34 -9.21 11.66
N LYS A 4 -29.32 -8.35 11.53
CA LYS A 4 -29.16 -7.18 10.64
C LYS A 4 -28.53 -6.03 11.42
N LYS A 5 -27.19 -6.03 11.51
CA LYS A 5 -26.43 -4.79 11.69
C LYS A 5 -25.02 -4.82 11.11
N ASP A 6 -24.55 -5.97 10.60
CA ASP A 6 -23.25 -6.06 9.94
C ASP A 6 -23.30 -5.89 8.41
N LYS A 7 -24.46 -5.55 7.83
CA LYS A 7 -24.62 -5.48 6.37
C LYS A 7 -24.43 -4.09 5.75
N ASP A 8 -24.21 -3.06 6.55
CA ASP A 8 -24.18 -1.66 6.08
C ASP A 8 -22.76 -1.09 5.93
N LYS A 9 -21.70 -1.88 6.12
CA LYS A 9 -20.30 -1.41 5.96
C LYS A 9 -19.71 -1.58 4.55
N VAL A 10 -20.48 -2.09 3.59
CA VAL A 10 -19.97 -2.43 2.24
C VAL A 10 -20.20 -1.32 1.20
N GLU A 11 -20.87 -0.21 1.54
CA GLU A 11 -21.32 0.77 0.54
C GLU A 11 -20.38 1.94 0.24
N ASN A 12 -19.27 2.12 0.96
CA ASN A 12 -18.24 3.10 0.55
C ASN A 12 -17.07 2.35 -0.07
N GLY A 13 -16.91 2.42 -1.40
CA GLY A 13 -15.89 1.72 -2.19
C GLY A 13 -14.41 2.07 -1.91
N LEU A 14 -14.10 2.55 -0.70
CA LEU A 14 -12.78 2.90 -0.19
C LEU A 14 -12.26 1.80 0.75
N HIS A 15 -12.16 0.56 0.24
CA HIS A 15 -11.58 -0.54 0.98
C HIS A 15 -10.20 -0.91 0.41
N PHE A 16 -9.18 -0.76 1.24
CA PHE A 16 -7.79 -1.07 0.98
C PHE A 16 -7.51 -2.53 1.30
N VAL A 17 -7.06 -3.27 0.29
CA VAL A 17 -6.71 -4.68 0.40
C VAL A 17 -5.31 -4.88 -0.14
N ILE A 18 -4.52 -5.68 0.55
CA ILE A 18 -3.22 -6.17 0.09
C ILE A 18 -3.22 -7.70 0.07
N ASP A 19 -2.53 -8.29 -0.89
CA ASP A 19 -2.25 -9.72 -0.91
C ASP A 19 -0.75 -9.97 -0.69
N LEU A 20 -0.37 -10.17 0.57
CA LEU A 20 1.00 -10.51 0.97
C LEU A 20 1.36 -11.97 0.66
N LYS A 21 0.38 -12.86 0.52
CA LYS A 21 0.68 -14.27 0.18
C LYS A 21 1.26 -14.37 -1.22
N SER A 22 0.88 -13.45 -2.10
CA SER A 22 1.46 -13.37 -3.44
C SER A 22 2.95 -12.98 -3.43
N SER A 23 3.42 -12.19 -2.46
CA SER A 23 4.86 -11.90 -2.31
C SER A 23 5.66 -13.02 -1.64
N GLU A 24 5.01 -13.91 -0.91
CA GLU A 24 5.65 -15.07 -0.24
C GLU A 24 5.85 -16.27 -1.18
N LYS A 25 5.25 -16.24 -2.38
CA LYS A 25 5.43 -17.30 -3.37
C LYS A 25 6.86 -17.31 -3.88
N ALA A 26 7.43 -18.50 -4.03
CA ALA A 26 8.74 -18.67 -4.65
C ALA A 26 8.72 -18.04 -6.05
N VAL A 27 9.63 -17.11 -6.26
CA VAL A 27 9.79 -16.37 -7.51
C VAL A 27 10.89 -17.06 -8.30
N ASN A 28 10.52 -17.68 -9.43
CA ASN A 28 11.49 -18.31 -10.32
C ASN A 28 12.13 -17.22 -11.19
N PHE A 29 13.37 -16.86 -10.85
CA PHE A 29 14.16 -15.94 -11.66
C PHE A 29 14.52 -16.62 -12.99
N PRO A 30 14.41 -15.93 -14.14
CA PRO A 30 14.75 -16.52 -15.43
C PRO A 30 16.25 -16.85 -15.48
N GLU A 31 16.58 -18.11 -15.73
CA GLU A 31 17.93 -18.50 -16.11
C GLU A 31 18.18 -18.06 -17.56
N SER A 32 19.16 -17.19 -17.77
CA SER A 32 19.54 -16.73 -19.11
C SER A 32 21.05 -16.64 -19.23
N GLU A 33 21.60 -17.25 -20.27
CA GLU A 33 23.01 -17.07 -20.66
C GLU A 33 23.30 -15.62 -21.06
N ASN A 34 22.31 -14.93 -21.64
CA ASN A 34 22.42 -13.53 -22.01
C ASN A 34 21.59 -12.64 -21.06
N LYS A 35 22.29 -11.95 -20.17
CA LYS A 35 21.70 -11.03 -19.18
C LYS A 35 21.00 -9.84 -19.82
N SER A 36 21.37 -9.43 -21.03
CA SER A 36 20.73 -8.28 -21.70
C SER A 36 19.29 -8.53 -22.11
N LYS A 37 18.86 -9.79 -22.11
CA LYS A 37 17.48 -10.20 -22.43
C LYS A 37 16.59 -10.36 -21.20
N ILE A 38 17.11 -10.12 -20.01
CA ILE A 38 16.33 -10.28 -18.79
C ILE A 38 15.37 -9.09 -18.66
N ASP A 39 14.08 -9.41 -18.63
CA ASP A 39 12.99 -8.53 -18.26
C ASP A 39 12.03 -9.33 -17.37
N PHE A 40 12.09 -9.07 -16.07
CA PHE A 40 11.43 -9.90 -15.07
C PHE A 40 10.74 -9.06 -14.02
N ARG A 41 9.46 -9.38 -13.75
CA ARG A 41 8.64 -8.69 -12.76
C ARG A 41 8.06 -9.66 -11.76
N TYR A 42 8.13 -9.32 -10.47
CA TYR A 42 7.51 -10.10 -9.42
C TYR A 42 6.88 -9.20 -8.35
N PRO A 43 5.80 -9.67 -7.69
CA PRO A 43 5.05 -8.86 -6.74
C PRO A 43 5.82 -8.66 -5.43
N LEU A 44 5.74 -7.45 -4.88
CA LEU A 44 6.18 -7.12 -3.52
C LEU A 44 4.99 -6.88 -2.59
N ILE A 45 4.01 -6.09 -3.02
CA ILE A 45 2.76 -5.82 -2.29
C ILE A 45 1.65 -5.69 -3.32
N VAL A 46 0.90 -6.76 -3.59
CA VAL A 46 -0.15 -6.74 -4.62
C VAL A 46 -1.36 -5.93 -4.16
N PRO A 47 -1.97 -5.08 -5.03
CA PRO A 47 -1.62 -4.79 -6.44
C PRO A 47 -0.74 -3.53 -6.63
N TYR A 48 -0.07 -3.04 -5.59
CA TYR A 48 0.52 -1.70 -5.58
C TYR A 48 2.01 -1.67 -5.91
N ALA A 49 2.78 -2.68 -5.50
CA ALA A 49 4.24 -2.67 -5.58
C ALA A 49 4.82 -3.93 -6.23
N TYR A 50 5.74 -3.73 -7.16
CA TYR A 50 6.43 -4.79 -7.90
C TYR A 50 7.92 -4.50 -7.99
N ALA A 51 8.73 -5.55 -7.97
CA ALA A 51 10.12 -5.48 -8.35
C ALA A 51 10.24 -5.76 -9.85
N HIS A 52 10.87 -4.86 -10.58
CA HIS A 52 11.19 -4.99 -11.99
C HIS A 52 12.71 -5.08 -12.14
N ILE A 53 13.18 -6.27 -12.53
CA ILE A 53 14.58 -6.54 -12.83
C ILE A 53 14.73 -6.53 -14.35
N THR A 54 15.53 -5.61 -14.87
CA THR A 54 15.74 -5.45 -16.30
C THR A 54 17.17 -5.04 -16.62
N TRP A 55 17.60 -5.25 -17.85
CA TRP A 55 18.90 -4.78 -18.32
C TRP A 55 18.86 -3.28 -18.63
N ASP A 56 19.82 -2.54 -18.10
CA ASP A 56 20.04 -1.14 -18.44
C ASP A 56 21.23 -1.03 -19.40
N GLU A 57 20.96 -0.62 -20.65
CA GLU A 57 21.98 -0.50 -21.70
C GLU A 57 23.00 0.62 -21.43
N VAL A 58 22.62 1.63 -20.64
CA VAL A 58 23.51 2.76 -20.32
C VAL A 58 24.52 2.34 -19.26
N GLN A 59 24.06 1.62 -18.23
CA GLN A 59 24.89 1.09 -17.15
C GLN A 59 25.53 -0.26 -17.50
N ASN A 60 25.14 -0.88 -18.61
CA ASN A 60 25.57 -2.20 -19.05
C ASN A 60 25.44 -3.25 -17.93
N SER A 61 24.33 -3.21 -17.20
CA SER A 61 24.09 -4.05 -16.02
C SER A 61 22.61 -4.31 -15.77
N LEU A 62 22.31 -5.34 -14.96
CA LEU A 62 20.95 -5.57 -14.47
C LEU A 62 20.64 -4.57 -13.36
N ILE A 63 19.52 -3.90 -13.50
CA ILE A 63 19.01 -2.94 -12.53
C ILE A 63 17.78 -3.51 -11.85
N TYR A 64 17.63 -3.16 -10.57
CA TYR A 64 16.46 -3.46 -9.77
C TYR A 64 15.66 -2.16 -9.58
N LYS A 65 14.44 -2.12 -10.10
CA LYS A 65 13.52 -0.98 -9.95
C LYS A 65 12.31 -1.43 -9.16
N VAL A 66 11.87 -0.61 -8.20
CA VAL A 66 10.59 -0.80 -7.52
C VAL A 66 9.55 0.03 -8.27
N GLU A 67 8.52 -0.62 -8.80
CA GLU A 67 7.37 0.01 -9.40
C GLU A 67 6.29 0.19 -8.32
N GLU A 68 5.90 1.43 -8.05
CA GLU A 68 4.93 1.81 -7.02
C GLU A 68 3.89 2.80 -7.59
N PRO A 69 2.74 3.03 -6.92
CA PRO A 69 1.75 3.96 -7.42
C PRO A 69 2.27 5.40 -7.41
N VAL A 70 2.23 6.09 -8.55
CA VAL A 70 2.71 7.47 -8.65
C VAL A 70 1.72 8.43 -7.98
N LEU A 71 2.24 9.27 -7.07
CA LEU A 71 1.50 10.35 -6.44
C LEU A 71 1.69 11.68 -7.19
N ASP A 72 0.59 12.37 -7.44
CA ASP A 72 0.64 13.78 -7.87
C ASP A 72 0.95 14.73 -6.69
N SER A 73 1.14 16.02 -6.97
CA SER A 73 1.50 17.01 -5.95
C SER A 73 0.45 17.14 -4.85
N LYS A 74 -0.84 17.08 -5.19
CA LYS A 74 -1.94 17.17 -4.24
C LYS A 74 -2.02 15.92 -3.38
N GLU A 75 -1.87 14.74 -3.98
CA GLU A 75 -1.80 13.46 -3.27
C GLU A 75 -0.64 13.46 -2.26
N LYS A 76 0.54 13.97 -2.64
CA LYS A 76 1.69 14.10 -1.73
C LYS A 76 1.41 15.03 -0.54
N GLU A 77 0.79 16.18 -0.78
CA GLU A 77 0.43 17.11 0.31
C GLU A 77 -0.57 16.48 1.29
N ILE A 78 -1.55 15.74 0.77
CA ILE A 78 -2.54 15.04 1.60
C ILE A 78 -1.87 13.91 2.38
N LEU A 79 -0.97 13.14 1.75
CA LEU A 79 -0.22 12.08 2.40
C LEU A 79 0.54 12.61 3.62
N LEU A 80 1.27 13.72 3.46
CA LEU A 80 2.04 14.32 4.55
C LEU A 80 1.16 14.71 5.75
N LYS A 81 -0.03 15.26 5.50
CA LYS A 81 -0.99 15.59 6.58
C LYS A 81 -1.53 14.34 7.27
N LEU A 82 -1.86 13.31 6.49
CA LEU A 82 -2.35 12.04 7.03
C LEU A 82 -1.26 11.35 7.87
N GLU A 83 -0.01 11.30 7.40
CA GLU A 83 1.11 10.72 8.13
C GLU A 83 1.35 11.42 9.47
N GLN A 84 1.27 12.76 9.49
CA GLN A 84 1.38 13.52 10.73
C GLN A 84 0.27 13.17 11.72
N GLY A 85 -0.99 13.18 11.27
CA GLY A 85 -2.13 12.81 12.12
C GLY A 85 -2.06 11.37 12.62
N ILE A 86 -1.64 10.42 11.79
CA ILE A 86 -1.54 9.01 12.17
C ILE A 86 -0.44 8.77 13.20
N LYS A 87 0.71 9.45 13.09
CA LYS A 87 1.80 9.35 14.07
C LYS A 87 1.34 9.77 15.48
N GLU A 88 0.45 10.75 15.57
CA GLU A 88 -0.15 11.16 16.85
C GLU A 88 -1.04 10.05 17.45
N PHE A 89 -1.82 9.35 16.62
CA PHE A 89 -2.67 8.24 17.07
C PHE A 89 -1.90 6.98 17.46
N ILE A 90 -0.86 6.62 16.69
CA ILE A 90 -0.06 5.41 16.90
C ILE A 90 0.61 5.42 18.28
N ASN A 91 1.08 6.59 18.73
CA ASN A 91 1.68 6.74 20.06
C ASN A 91 0.73 6.38 21.22
N MET A 92 -0.59 6.39 21.01
CA MET A 92 -1.58 6.10 22.06
C MET A 92 -2.14 4.68 22.04
N SER A 93 -2.11 3.96 20.90
CA SER A 93 -2.86 2.70 20.72
C SER A 93 -2.03 1.44 20.47
N PHE A 94 -0.72 1.55 20.21
CA PHE A 94 0.08 0.43 19.67
C PHE A 94 0.36 -0.74 20.63
N ILE A 95 -0.03 -0.64 21.91
CA ILE A 95 0.25 -1.68 22.91
C ILE A 95 -0.53 -3.00 22.64
N SER A 96 -1.53 -3.01 21.74
CA SER A 96 -2.45 -4.16 21.59
C SER A 96 -2.59 -4.79 20.19
N VAL A 97 -2.04 -4.21 19.11
CA VAL A 97 -2.28 -4.71 17.75
C VAL A 97 -1.27 -5.81 17.39
N LYS A 98 -1.62 -7.06 17.64
CA LYS A 98 -0.77 -8.23 17.33
C LYS A 98 -1.04 -8.88 15.96
N GLN A 99 -2.04 -8.42 15.19
CA GLN A 99 -2.47 -9.06 13.93
C GLN A 99 -2.46 -8.05 12.77
N LYS A 100 -2.08 -8.49 11.56
CA LYS A 100 -1.89 -7.61 10.39
C LYS A 100 -3.23 -7.13 9.81
N GLU A 101 -4.24 -7.99 9.82
CA GLU A 101 -5.59 -7.68 9.33
C GLU A 101 -6.23 -6.58 10.19
N THR A 102 -6.03 -6.64 11.51
CA THR A 102 -6.52 -5.60 12.42
C THR A 102 -5.77 -4.28 12.29
N LEU A 103 -4.52 -4.30 11.81
CA LEU A 103 -3.78 -3.09 11.49
C LEU A 103 -4.39 -2.37 10.29
N ILE A 104 -4.71 -3.08 9.20
CA ILE A 104 -5.29 -2.46 8.00
C ILE A 104 -6.63 -1.78 8.35
N GLU A 105 -7.52 -2.49 9.03
CA GLU A 105 -8.81 -1.93 9.46
C GLU A 105 -8.65 -0.71 10.38
N PHE A 106 -7.66 -0.75 11.28
CA PHE A 106 -7.32 0.38 12.14
C PHE A 106 -6.85 1.59 11.31
N LEU A 107 -5.94 1.39 10.36
CA LEU A 107 -5.43 2.47 9.51
C LEU A 107 -6.52 3.07 8.64
N GLU A 108 -7.35 2.23 8.00
CA GLU A 108 -8.48 2.70 7.19
C GLU A 108 -9.41 3.60 8.00
N LYS A 109 -9.78 3.14 9.21
CA LYS A 109 -10.66 3.90 10.08
C LYS A 109 -10.07 5.26 10.44
N ASN A 110 -8.80 5.32 10.85
CA ASN A 110 -8.16 6.57 11.25
C ASN A 110 -7.94 7.52 10.07
N VAL A 111 -7.55 7.00 8.91
CA VAL A 111 -7.43 7.79 7.68
C VAL A 111 -8.77 8.40 7.30
N GLN A 112 -9.85 7.63 7.34
CA GLN A 112 -11.19 8.14 7.03
C GLN A 112 -11.65 9.23 8.02
N ILE A 113 -11.33 9.08 9.31
CA ILE A 113 -11.60 10.12 10.32
C ILE A 113 -10.83 11.40 9.97
N LEU A 114 -9.53 11.31 9.75
CA LEU A 114 -8.67 12.45 9.41
C LEU A 114 -9.13 13.15 8.12
N LEU A 115 -9.48 12.40 7.09
CA LEU A 115 -10.00 12.96 5.84
C LEU A 115 -11.30 13.74 6.06
N ASN A 116 -12.20 13.22 6.90
CA ASN A 116 -13.45 13.90 7.24
C ASN A 116 -13.21 15.17 8.06
N GLU A 117 -12.32 15.13 9.06
CA GLU A 117 -11.96 16.28 9.89
C GLU A 117 -11.34 17.42 9.07
N MET A 118 -10.52 17.07 8.08
CA MET A 118 -9.94 18.03 7.14
C MET A 118 -10.90 18.46 6.01
N ASN A 119 -12.12 17.89 5.96
CA ASN A 119 -13.08 18.09 4.89
C ASN A 119 -12.51 17.79 3.48
N ILE A 120 -11.66 16.75 3.38
CA ILE A 120 -11.03 16.32 2.14
C ILE A 120 -11.82 15.16 1.54
N LYS A 121 -12.24 15.31 0.28
CA LYS A 121 -12.83 14.22 -0.51
C LYS A 121 -11.80 13.68 -1.49
N LEU A 122 -11.63 12.37 -1.50
CA LEU A 122 -10.73 11.66 -2.40
C LEU A 122 -11.50 10.77 -3.35
N GLU A 123 -11.00 10.67 -4.58
CA GLU A 123 -11.39 9.59 -5.46
C GLU A 123 -10.79 8.27 -4.98
N ARG A 124 -11.42 7.16 -5.36
CA ARG A 124 -11.03 5.83 -4.94
C ARG A 124 -9.55 5.53 -5.24
N ASN A 125 -9.08 5.87 -6.43
CA ASN A 125 -7.70 5.61 -6.83
C ASN A 125 -6.72 6.34 -5.90
N SER A 126 -6.90 7.64 -5.70
CA SER A 126 -6.07 8.42 -4.78
C SER A 126 -6.09 7.86 -3.36
N TYR A 127 -7.26 7.51 -2.83
CA TYR A 127 -7.37 6.89 -1.51
C TYR A 127 -6.53 5.60 -1.42
N LEU A 128 -6.64 4.70 -2.39
CA LEU A 128 -5.90 3.43 -2.38
C LEU A 128 -4.38 3.64 -2.47
N LYS A 129 -3.93 4.60 -3.29
CA LYS A 129 -2.50 4.97 -3.34
C LYS A 129 -2.01 5.50 -1.99
N LEU A 130 -2.77 6.40 -1.36
CA LEU A 130 -2.39 6.96 -0.06
C LEU A 130 -2.36 5.89 1.02
N MET A 131 -3.35 5.02 1.06
CA MET A 131 -3.38 3.88 1.98
C MET A 131 -2.18 2.95 1.81
N TYR A 132 -1.74 2.70 0.56
CA TYR A 132 -0.52 1.95 0.29
C TYR A 132 0.71 2.58 0.94
N TYR A 133 0.93 3.89 0.74
CA TYR A 133 2.07 4.59 1.35
C TYR A 133 1.99 4.60 2.88
N ILE A 134 0.80 4.86 3.44
CA ILE A 134 0.58 4.84 4.89
C ILE A 134 0.90 3.45 5.47
N TYR A 135 0.40 2.38 4.84
CA TYR A 135 0.68 1.01 5.28
C TYR A 135 2.19 0.68 5.20
N ARG A 136 2.88 1.15 4.17
CA ARG A 136 4.31 0.89 3.94
C ARG A 136 5.21 1.60 4.95
N GLU A 137 4.91 2.85 5.28
CA GLU A 137 5.79 3.72 6.09
C GLU A 137 5.61 3.54 7.60
N ILE A 138 4.53 2.86 8.04
CA ILE A 138 4.32 2.62 9.46
C ILE A 138 5.30 1.54 9.94
N PRO A 139 6.23 1.88 10.87
CA PRO A 139 7.15 0.91 11.41
C PRO A 139 6.38 -0.13 12.24
N ILE A 140 6.56 -1.41 11.89
CA ILE A 140 6.12 -2.57 12.68
C ILE A 140 7.32 -3.05 13.50
#